data_AF-A0A6B2S658-F1
#
_entry.id   AF-A0A6B2S658-F1
#
_cell.length_a   1.000
_cell.length_b   1.000
_cell.length_c   1.000
_cell.angle_alpha   90.00
_cell.angle_beta   90.00
_cell.angle_gamma   90.00
#
_symmetry.space_group_name_H-M   'P 1'
#
loop_
_entity.id
_entity.type
_entity.pdbx_description
1 polymer ?
#
loop_
_entity_poly.entity_id
_entity_poly.type
_entity_poly.pdbx_seq_one_letter_code
_entity_poly.pdbx_strand_id
1 'polypeptide(L)' 'LLGLPGFGPWTVEVIAMRALGDPDAFLATDLGIRRAAGELGLPSTPAALTARAAAWRPWRAYAVQYLWATDSHPINNLPV' A
#
# COMPACT_ATOMS: atom_id res chain seq x y z
N LEU A 1 -10.45 -2.26 -14.89
CA LEU A 1 -10.62 -3.38 -13.94
C LEU A 1 -11.80 -3.19 -12.99
N LEU A 2 -12.05 -2.00 -12.43
CA LEU A 2 -13.15 -1.75 -11.47
C LEU A 2 -14.57 -2.11 -11.94
N GLY A 3 -14.80 -2.22 -13.26
CA GLY A 3 -16.10 -2.66 -13.79
C GLY A 3 -16.33 -4.18 -13.76
N LEU A 4 -15.34 -4.97 -13.32
CA LEU A 4 -15.44 -6.43 -13.27
C LEU A 4 -15.93 -6.90 -11.88
N PRO A 5 -16.89 -7.85 -11.81
CA PRO A 5 -17.29 -8.44 -10.54
C PRO A 5 -16.10 -9.05 -9.79
N GLY A 6 -15.96 -8.72 -8.50
CA GLY A 6 -14.85 -9.18 -7.66
C GLY A 6 -13.58 -8.33 -7.72
N PHE A 7 -13.51 -7.29 -8.56
CA PHE A 7 -12.36 -6.38 -8.64
C PHE A 7 -12.61 -5.09 -7.86
N GLY A 8 -12.17 -5.06 -6.60
CA GLY A 8 -12.19 -3.85 -5.77
C GLY A 8 -10.99 -2.93 -6.04
N PRO A 9 -10.98 -1.69 -5.47
CA PRO A 9 -9.86 -0.76 -5.60
C PRO A 9 -8.51 -1.36 -5.22
N TRP A 10 -8.46 -2.14 -4.13
CA TRP A 10 -7.25 -2.84 -3.72
C TRP A 10 -6.71 -3.78 -4.81
N THR A 11 -7.57 -4.57 -5.44
CA THR A 11 -7.20 -5.51 -6.51
C THR A 11 -6.65 -4.77 -7.73
N VAL A 12 -7.26 -3.62 -8.08
CA VAL A 12 -6.80 -2.82 -9.21
C VAL A 12 -5.42 -2.22 -8.95
N GLU A 13 -5.21 -1.64 -7.77
CA GLU A 13 -3.94 -1.02 -7.39
C GLU A 13 -2.81 -2.05 -7.24
N VAL A 14 -3.08 -3.23 -6.68
CA VAL A 14 -2.05 -4.28 -6.56
C VAL A 14 -1.66 -4.84 -7.94
N ILE A 15 -2.60 -4.93 -8.89
CA ILE A 15 -2.30 -5.31 -10.28
C ILE A 15 -1.48 -4.22 -10.98
N ALA A 16 -1.86 -2.95 -10.83
CA ALA A 16 -1.09 -1.82 -11.36
C ALA A 16 0.35 -1.88 -10.84
N MET A 17 0.54 -2.07 -9.54
CA MET A 17 1.86 -2.15 -8.91
C MET A 17 2.67 -3.38 -9.35
N ARG A 18 2.12 -4.60 -9.19
CA ARG A 18 2.90 -5.84 -9.30
C ARG A 18 2.95 -6.40 -10.71
N ALA A 19 1.84 -6.35 -11.45
CA ALA A 19 1.74 -6.95 -12.77
C ALA A 19 2.12 -5.97 -13.89
N LEU A 20 1.74 -4.71 -13.75
CA LEU A 20 2.00 -3.67 -14.75
C LEU A 20 3.23 -2.81 -14.43
N GLY A 21 3.77 -2.93 -13.22
CA GLY A 21 4.98 -2.21 -12.81
C GLY A 21 4.79 -0.70 -12.64
N ASP A 22 3.57 -0.23 -12.36
CA ASP A 22 3.30 1.18 -12.11
C ASP A 22 4.03 1.65 -10.84
N PRO A 23 5.05 2.54 -10.96
CA PRO A 23 5.82 3.01 -9.81
C PRO A 23 5.01 3.94 -8.89
N ASP A 24 3.87 4.45 -9.36
CA ASP A 24 3.03 5.39 -8.63
C ASP A 24 1.72 4.77 -8.11
N ALA A 25 1.52 3.46 -8.28
CA ALA A 25 0.39 2.73 -7.69
C ALA A 25 0.39 2.83 -6.16
N PHE A 26 -0.81 2.92 -5.55
CA PHE A 26 -0.93 3.14 -4.10
C PHE A 26 -2.13 2.42 -3.48
N LEU A 27 -1.84 1.49 -2.57
CA LEU A 27 -2.83 0.59 -1.96
C LEU A 27 -3.42 1.17 -0.66
N ALA A 28 -4.12 2.31 -0.74
CA ALA A 28 -4.63 3.03 0.43
C ALA A 28 -5.60 2.23 1.32
N THR A 29 -6.25 1.20 0.79
CA THR A 29 -7.20 0.35 1.52
C THR A 29 -6.59 -0.92 2.08
N ASP A 30 -5.30 -1.20 1.81
CA ASP A 30 -4.60 -2.38 2.32
C ASP A 30 -4.49 -2.34 3.85
N LEU A 31 -4.87 -3.44 4.51
CA LEU A 31 -4.90 -3.51 5.97
C LEU A 31 -3.50 -3.41 6.58
N GLY A 32 -2.52 -4.08 5.98
CA GLY A 32 -1.13 -4.06 6.44
C GLY A 32 -0.52 -2.66 6.29
N ILE A 33 -0.77 -1.99 5.17
CA ILE A 33 -0.33 -0.60 4.94
C ILE A 33 -0.94 0.36 5.96
N ARG A 34 -2.25 0.24 6.23
CA ARG A 34 -2.92 1.11 7.20
C ARG A 34 -2.45 0.87 8.64
N ARG A 35 -2.17 -0.39 8.98
CA ARG A 35 -1.60 -0.77 10.28
C ARG A 35 -0.19 -0.21 10.44
N ALA A 36 0.71 -0.48 9.50
CA ALA A 36 2.07 0.03 9.49
C ALA A 36 2.11 1.57 9.54
N ALA A 37 1.23 2.24 8.76
CA ALA A 37 1.09 3.70 8.82
C ALA A 37 0.72 4.17 10.24
N GLY A 38 -0.24 3.52 10.90
CA GLY A 38 -0.62 3.84 12.28
C GLY A 38 0.52 3.62 13.27
N GLU A 39 1.25 2.52 13.17
CA GLU A 39 2.42 2.20 14.02
C GLU A 39 3.55 3.23 13.86
N LEU A 40 3.68 3.83 12.67
CA LEU A 40 4.65 4.90 12.36
C LEU A 40 4.13 6.33 12.66
N GLY A 41 2.93 6.48 13.25
CA GLY A 41 2.33 7.78 13.53
C GLY A 41 1.86 8.56 12.29
N LEU A 42 1.68 7.87 11.16
CA LEU A 42 1.10 8.42 9.94
C LEU A 42 -0.44 8.31 9.97
N PRO A 43 -1.17 9.09 9.15
CA PRO A 43 -2.61 8.89 8.98
C PRO A 43 -2.92 7.47 8.48
N SER A 44 -3.92 6.81 9.08
CA SER A 44 -4.25 5.39 8.80
C SER A 44 -5.63 5.17 8.16
N THR A 45 -6.39 6.25 7.91
CA THR A 45 -7.61 6.18 7.08
C THR A 45 -7.22 6.23 5.60
N PRO A 46 -7.91 5.50 4.69
CA PRO A 46 -7.54 5.49 3.28
C PRO A 46 -7.45 6.89 2.65
N ALA A 47 -8.41 7.76 2.96
CA ALA A 47 -8.44 9.13 2.44
C ALA A 47 -7.26 9.98 2.92
N ALA A 48 -7.01 10.01 4.23
CA ALA A 48 -5.93 10.82 4.79
C ALA A 48 -4.55 10.29 4.40
N LEU A 49 -4.40 8.96 4.33
CA LEU A 49 -3.17 8.32 3.88
C LEU A 49 -2.91 8.59 2.39
N THR A 50 -3.96 8.60 1.56
CA THR A 50 -3.85 9.00 0.14
C THR A 50 -3.37 10.45 0.00
N ALA A 51 -3.93 11.37 0.79
CA ALA A 51 -3.49 12.76 0.82
C ALA A 51 -2.03 12.89 1.26
N ARG A 52 -1.62 12.16 2.30
CA ARG A 52 -0.21 12.10 2.75
C ARG A 52 0.71 11.56 1.66
N ALA A 53 0.29 10.52 0.95
CA ALA A 53 1.08 9.85 -0.08
C ALA A 53 1.30 10.70 -1.34
N ALA A 54 0.55 11.78 -1.53
CA ALA A 54 0.76 12.70 -2.66
C ALA A 54 2.19 13.25 -2.73
N ALA A 55 2.85 13.44 -1.57
CA ALA A 55 4.23 13.89 -1.49
C ALA A 55 5.26 12.84 -1.95
N TRP A 56 4.86 11.58 -2.12
CA TRP A 56 5.74 10.48 -2.56
C TRP A 56 5.64 10.20 -4.06
N ARG A 57 4.79 10.93 -4.79
CA ARG A 57 4.72 10.83 -6.25
C ARG A 57 6.08 11.22 -6.88
N PRO A 58 6.48 10.58 -7.99
CA PRO A 58 5.78 9.53 -8.73
C PRO A 58 6.15 8.09 -8.27
N TRP A 59 6.59 7.92 -7.02
CA TRP A 59 7.19 6.66 -6.52
C TRP A 59 6.38 6.04 -5.35
N ARG A 60 5.06 6.25 -5.32
CA ARG A 60 4.21 5.78 -4.22
C ARG A 60 4.27 4.26 -4.01
N ALA A 61 4.52 3.47 -5.05
CA ALA A 61 4.68 2.01 -4.94
C ALA A 61 5.89 1.61 -4.06
N TYR A 62 6.93 2.44 -4.02
CA TYR A 62 8.08 2.20 -3.13
C TYR A 62 7.72 2.44 -1.67
N ALA A 63 6.93 3.49 -1.39
CA ALA A 63 6.42 3.72 -0.05
C ALA A 63 5.55 2.54 0.44
N VAL A 64 4.72 1.95 -0.44
CA VAL A 64 3.96 0.73 -0.12
C VAL A 64 4.91 -0.41 0.29
N GLN A 65 5.98 -0.66 -0.47
CA GLN A 65 6.95 -1.72 -0.15
C GLN A 65 7.62 -1.51 1.21
N TYR A 66 8.03 -0.27 1.51
CA TYR A 66 8.62 0.06 2.82
C TYR A 66 7.60 -0.11 3.96
N LEU A 67 6.36 0.34 3.77
CA LEU A 67 5.31 0.18 4.78
C LEU A 67 5.01 -1.30 5.07
N TRP A 68 4.96 -2.16 4.04
CA TRP A 68 4.83 -3.60 4.26
C TRP A 68 5.99 -4.20 5.05
N ALA A 69 7.21 -3.74 4.80
CA ALA A 69 8.41 -4.23 5.50
C ALA A 69 8.47 -3.77 6.97
N THR A 70 7.75 -2.70 7.35
CA THR A 70 7.74 -2.20 8.73
C THR A 70 6.75 -2.91 9.64
N ASP A 71 5.77 -3.64 9.10
CA ASP A 71 4.83 -4.38 9.95
C ASP A 71 5.53 -5.55 10.66
N SER A 72 5.12 -5.83 11.89
CA SER A 72 5.59 -6.92 12.74
C SER A 72 5.10 -8.31 12.29
N HIS A 73 4.57 -8.42 11.08
CA HIS A 73 4.06 -9.68 10.55
C HIS A 73 5.18 -10.72 10.47
N PRO A 74 4.97 -11.97 10.91
CA PRO A 74 6.02 -13.00 10.94
C PRO A 74 6.74 -13.21 9.60
N ILE A 75 6.07 -12.93 8.48
CA ILE A 75 6.66 -13.02 7.14
C ILE A 75 7.84 -12.06 6.89
N ASN A 76 7.92 -10.97 7.68
CA ASN A 76 9.00 -9.99 7.60
C ASN A 76 10.20 -10.39 8.49
N ASN A 77 10.07 -11.42 9.32
CA ASN A 77 11.15 -11.92 10.16
C ASN A 77 11.80 -13.13 9.48
N LEU A 78 13.07 -13.02 9.10
CA LEU A 78 13.83 -14.17 8.64
C LEU A 78 14.06 -15.13 9.81
N PRO A 79 13.83 -16.45 9.65
CA PRO A 79 14.24 -17.41 10.65
C PRO A 79 15.77 -17.30 10.84
N VAL A 80 16.17 -17.21 12.10
CA VAL A 80 17.57 -17.29 12.52
C VAL A 80 18.14 -18.69 12.38
#